data_AF-A0A2G6Q6P0-F1
#
_entry.id   AF-A0A2G6Q6P0-F1
#
_cell.length_a   1.000
_cell.length_b   1.000
_cell.length_c   1.000
_cell.angle_alpha   90.00
_cell.angle_beta   90.00
_cell.angle_gamma   90.00
#
_symmetry.space_group_name_H-M   'P 1'
#
loop_
_entity.id
_entity.type
_entity.pdbx_description
1 polymer ?
#
loop_
_entity_poly.entity_id
_entity_poly.type
_entity_poly.pdbx_seq_one_letter_code
_entity_poly.pdbx_strand_id
1 'polypeptide(L)'
;MNEFTAVKELSEKLLDDYKTESSFFFASPTRTILTEGEFTTVKHREIESFPELVQAVLSNAKQAGNPNPIVVGALPFDRRKEVQLIVPEYSRISERLQLDTKNQLETNENLTFEMTPVPDPEVYMNGVKQGIEKIQDGDLKKIVLSRLLDVKSSEKIDKQKLLRELAEHNKHGYTFAVNLPKDENENSKTLIGASPELLVSRNGMQVISNPLAGSRPRSDDPVEDKRRAEEL
;
A
#
# COMPACT_ATOMS: atom_id res chain seq x y z
N MET A 1 11.77 -32.36 6.26
CA MET A 1 11.60 -30.92 5.97
C MET A 1 10.26 -30.54 6.55
N ASN A 2 10.20 -29.67 7.56
CA ASN A 2 8.98 -29.41 8.33
C ASN A 2 8.02 -28.53 7.50
N GLU A 3 6.72 -28.80 7.55
CA GLU A 3 5.68 -28.06 6.79
C GLU A 3 5.73 -26.55 7.05
N PHE A 4 6.02 -26.16 8.29
CA PHE A 4 6.26 -24.76 8.69
C PHE A 4 7.44 -24.08 7.95
N THR A 5 8.51 -24.81 7.67
CA THR A 5 9.69 -24.28 6.97
C THR A 5 9.36 -24.02 5.49
N ALA A 6 8.66 -24.96 4.85
CA ALA A 6 8.25 -24.83 3.45
C ALA A 6 7.25 -23.68 3.21
N VAL A 7 6.33 -23.44 4.17
CA VAL A 7 5.37 -22.32 4.09
C VAL A 7 6.07 -20.96 4.25
N LYS A 8 7.02 -20.85 5.20
CA LYS A 8 7.84 -19.63 5.37
C LYS A 8 8.60 -19.30 4.09
N GLU A 9 9.29 -20.30 3.54
CA GLU A 9 10.07 -20.18 2.29
C GLU A 9 9.22 -19.68 1.11
N LEU A 10 7.96 -20.10 1.00
CA LEU A 10 7.10 -19.67 -0.10
C LEU A 10 6.69 -18.19 0.00
N SER A 11 6.34 -17.70 1.19
CA SER A 11 5.95 -16.29 1.38
C SER A 11 7.12 -15.31 1.16
N GLU A 12 8.30 -15.66 1.67
CA GLU A 12 9.52 -14.87 1.46
C GLU A 12 9.94 -14.91 -0.02
N LYS A 13 9.83 -16.07 -0.68
CA LYS A 13 10.09 -16.17 -2.13
C LYS A 13 9.19 -15.25 -2.96
N LEU A 14 7.93 -15.02 -2.59
CA LEU A 14 7.08 -14.05 -3.29
C LEU A 14 7.59 -12.61 -3.15
N LEU A 15 8.22 -12.27 -2.04
CA LEU A 15 8.85 -10.96 -1.84
C LEU A 15 10.17 -10.86 -2.63
N ASP A 16 10.95 -11.94 -2.69
CA ASP A 16 12.20 -12.02 -3.46
C ASP A 16 11.94 -11.93 -4.97
N ASP A 17 10.85 -12.55 -5.42
CA ASP A 17 10.45 -12.59 -6.82
C ASP A 17 9.75 -11.30 -7.29
N TYR A 18 9.45 -10.36 -6.39
CA TYR A 18 8.87 -9.07 -6.79
C TYR A 18 9.83 -8.30 -7.68
N LYS A 19 9.32 -7.85 -8.83
CA LYS A 19 10.05 -7.01 -9.78
C LYS A 19 9.25 -5.77 -10.12
N THR A 20 9.88 -4.82 -10.79
CA THR A 20 9.21 -3.54 -11.10
C THR A 20 8.10 -3.70 -12.15
N GLU A 21 8.19 -4.74 -12.97
CA GLU A 21 7.16 -5.18 -13.92
C GLU A 21 6.04 -6.01 -13.27
N SER A 22 6.20 -6.44 -12.01
CA SER A 22 5.11 -7.09 -11.28
C SER A 22 3.98 -6.10 -11.09
N SER A 23 2.76 -6.52 -11.43
CA SER A 23 1.58 -5.67 -11.39
C SER A 23 1.21 -5.28 -9.95
N PHE A 24 1.43 -6.19 -9.00
CA PHE A 24 1.03 -6.03 -7.60
C PHE A 24 1.76 -6.99 -6.65
N PHE A 25 2.18 -6.47 -5.50
CA PHE A 25 2.56 -7.23 -4.32
C PHE A 25 1.71 -6.77 -3.12
N PHE A 26 1.24 -7.71 -2.30
CA PHE A 26 0.49 -7.42 -1.09
C PHE A 26 0.69 -8.50 -0.02
N ALA A 27 1.34 -8.11 1.07
CA ALA A 27 1.46 -8.91 2.28
C ALA A 27 0.47 -8.39 3.32
N SER A 28 -0.37 -9.28 3.83
CA SER A 28 -1.34 -9.01 4.89
C SER A 28 -1.16 -9.98 6.06
N PRO A 29 -1.84 -9.76 7.21
CA PRO A 29 -1.84 -10.74 8.29
C PRO A 29 -2.45 -12.11 7.93
N THR A 30 -3.12 -12.23 6.78
CA THR A 30 -3.84 -13.46 6.36
C THR A 30 -3.24 -14.16 5.15
N ARG A 31 -2.42 -13.49 4.34
CA ARG A 31 -1.85 -14.01 3.08
C ARG A 31 -0.81 -13.07 2.49
N THR A 32 0.00 -13.60 1.60
CA THR A 32 0.92 -12.86 0.72
C THR A 32 0.54 -13.12 -0.73
N ILE A 33 0.46 -12.06 -1.54
CA ILE A 33 0.06 -12.13 -2.95
C ILE A 33 1.14 -11.46 -3.79
N LEU A 34 1.58 -12.13 -4.84
CA LEU A 34 2.33 -11.55 -5.95
C LEU A 34 1.58 -11.83 -7.25
N THR A 35 1.40 -10.81 -8.07
CA THR A 35 0.77 -10.93 -9.39
C THR A 35 1.68 -10.41 -10.48
N GLU A 36 1.67 -11.08 -11.62
CA GLU A 36 2.52 -10.76 -12.75
C GLU A 36 1.71 -10.75 -14.06
N GLY A 37 2.19 -9.95 -15.00
CA GLY A 37 1.51 -9.71 -16.26
C GLY A 37 0.24 -8.87 -16.13
N GLU A 38 -0.25 -8.40 -17.27
CA GLU A 38 -1.49 -7.65 -17.38
C GLU A 38 -2.36 -8.33 -18.42
N PHE A 39 -3.27 -9.19 -17.97
CA PHE A 39 -4.22 -9.85 -18.86
C PHE A 39 -5.25 -8.86 -19.39
N THR A 40 -5.75 -7.98 -18.52
CA THR A 40 -6.71 -6.93 -18.89
C THR A 40 -6.64 -5.80 -17.87
N THR A 41 -6.62 -4.58 -18.37
CA THR A 41 -6.87 -3.38 -17.58
C THR A 41 -8.34 -2.97 -17.70
N VAL A 42 -8.98 -2.73 -16.56
CA VAL A 42 -10.36 -2.22 -16.49
C VAL A 42 -10.31 -0.78 -15.99
N LYS A 43 -10.75 0.16 -16.83
CA LYS A 43 -10.88 1.58 -16.46
C LYS A 43 -12.35 1.98 -16.48
N HIS A 44 -12.73 2.87 -15.56
CA HIS A 44 -14.08 3.41 -15.52
C HIS A 44 -14.12 4.79 -14.89
N ARG A 45 -15.07 5.65 -15.29
CA ARG A 45 -15.18 7.01 -14.75
C ARG A 45 -16.06 7.11 -13.51
N GLU A 46 -16.95 6.15 -13.31
CA GLU A 46 -17.93 6.16 -12.22
C GLU A 46 -17.63 5.05 -11.21
N ILE A 47 -17.13 5.42 -10.04
CA ILE A 47 -16.77 4.43 -9.01
C ILE A 47 -17.97 3.60 -8.52
N GLU A 48 -19.19 4.13 -8.59
CA GLU A 48 -20.39 3.46 -8.09
C GLU A 48 -20.80 2.25 -8.95
N SER A 49 -20.65 2.33 -10.28
CA SER A 49 -20.95 1.22 -11.22
C SER A 49 -19.73 0.37 -11.58
N PHE A 50 -18.55 0.74 -11.05
CA PHE A 50 -17.32 -0.01 -11.28
C PHE A 50 -17.34 -1.46 -10.75
N PRO A 51 -17.97 -1.79 -9.60
CA PRO A 51 -18.04 -3.16 -9.11
C PRO A 51 -18.72 -4.13 -10.09
N GLU A 52 -19.79 -3.71 -10.76
CA GLU A 52 -20.51 -4.54 -11.74
C GLU A 52 -19.64 -4.83 -12.97
N LEU A 53 -18.93 -3.81 -13.47
CA LEU A 53 -17.98 -3.96 -14.57
C LEU A 53 -16.85 -4.93 -14.19
N VAL A 54 -16.29 -4.81 -12.99
CA VAL A 54 -15.25 -5.71 -12.48
C VAL A 54 -15.76 -7.16 -12.43
N GLN A 55 -16.99 -7.39 -11.94
CA GLN A 55 -17.56 -8.75 -11.92
C GLN A 55 -17.74 -9.33 -13.33
N ALA A 56 -18.17 -8.51 -14.29
CA ALA A 56 -18.27 -8.94 -15.69
C ALA A 56 -16.90 -9.33 -16.27
N VAL A 57 -15.86 -8.52 -16.01
CA VAL A 57 -14.49 -8.81 -16.48
C VAL A 57 -13.92 -10.08 -15.83
N LEU A 58 -14.11 -10.27 -14.53
CA LEU A 58 -13.69 -11.50 -13.83
C LEU A 58 -14.40 -12.73 -14.39
N SER A 59 -15.70 -12.62 -14.69
CA SER A 59 -16.48 -13.69 -15.32
C SER A 59 -15.95 -14.04 -16.71
N ASN A 60 -15.60 -13.04 -17.52
CA ASN A 60 -15.00 -13.25 -18.83
C ASN A 60 -13.61 -13.90 -18.74
N ALA A 61 -12.77 -13.45 -17.81
CA ALA A 61 -11.45 -14.06 -17.57
C ALA A 61 -11.58 -15.53 -17.15
N LYS A 62 -12.58 -15.87 -16.32
CA LYS A 62 -12.88 -17.24 -15.93
C LYS A 62 -13.29 -18.11 -17.12
N GLN A 63 -14.15 -17.61 -17.99
CA GLN A 63 -14.59 -18.30 -19.22
C GLN A 63 -13.44 -18.48 -20.23
N ALA A 64 -12.50 -17.52 -20.27
CA ALA A 64 -11.28 -17.58 -21.08
C ALA A 64 -10.20 -18.55 -20.53
N GLY A 65 -10.48 -19.27 -19.44
CA GLY A 65 -9.60 -20.31 -18.90
C GLY A 65 -8.75 -19.90 -17.71
N ASN A 66 -8.88 -18.68 -17.17
CA ASN A 66 -8.20 -18.31 -15.93
C ASN A 66 -8.86 -19.05 -14.73
N PRO A 67 -8.14 -19.93 -14.01
CA PRO A 67 -8.76 -20.74 -12.96
C PRO A 67 -9.13 -19.94 -11.70
N ASN A 68 -8.50 -18.79 -11.45
CA ASN A 68 -8.75 -17.97 -10.26
C ASN A 68 -8.51 -16.48 -10.58
N PRO A 69 -9.38 -15.84 -11.37
CA PRO A 69 -9.18 -14.45 -11.74
C PRO A 69 -9.40 -13.55 -10.51
N ILE A 70 -8.47 -12.62 -10.32
CA ILE A 70 -8.56 -11.57 -9.30
C ILE A 70 -8.36 -10.22 -9.97
N VAL A 71 -8.81 -9.14 -9.33
CA VAL A 71 -8.40 -7.78 -9.68
C VAL A 71 -7.50 -7.21 -8.61
N VAL A 72 -6.49 -6.46 -9.03
CA VAL A 72 -5.52 -5.79 -8.15
C VAL A 72 -5.26 -4.37 -8.65
N GLY A 73 -4.83 -3.49 -7.75
CA GLY A 73 -4.53 -2.10 -8.10
C GLY A 73 -4.74 -1.14 -6.94
N ALA A 74 -4.80 0.15 -7.27
CA ALA A 74 -5.03 1.23 -6.32
C ALA A 74 -6.06 2.21 -6.89
N LEU A 75 -6.91 2.76 -6.01
CA LEU A 75 -7.95 3.73 -6.34
C LEU A 75 -7.55 5.11 -5.80
N PRO A 76 -7.82 6.20 -6.54
CA PRO A 76 -7.50 7.55 -6.08
C PRO A 76 -8.37 7.97 -4.89
N PHE A 77 -7.86 8.92 -4.10
CA PHE A 77 -8.61 9.53 -3.00
C PHE A 77 -9.90 10.25 -3.48
N ASP A 78 -9.81 10.99 -4.59
CA ASP A 78 -10.96 11.68 -5.17
C ASP A 78 -11.86 10.71 -5.95
N ARG A 79 -13.04 10.44 -5.41
CA ARG A 79 -14.05 9.51 -5.98
C ARG A 79 -14.57 9.90 -7.37
N ARG A 80 -14.30 11.13 -7.83
CA ARG A 80 -14.72 11.63 -9.15
C ARG A 80 -13.71 11.33 -10.25
N LYS A 81 -12.50 10.90 -9.90
CA LYS A 81 -11.48 10.55 -10.87
C LYS A 81 -11.77 9.18 -11.48
N GLU A 82 -11.22 8.97 -12.67
CA GLU A 82 -11.19 7.65 -13.30
C GLU A 82 -10.54 6.62 -12.36
N VAL A 83 -11.16 5.46 -12.25
CA VAL A 83 -10.70 4.31 -11.48
C VAL A 83 -10.15 3.25 -12.43
N GLN A 84 -9.10 2.56 -11.99
CA GLN A 84 -8.45 1.53 -12.77
C GLN A 84 -8.03 0.35 -11.89
N LEU A 85 -8.28 -0.87 -12.36
CA LEU A 85 -7.74 -2.11 -11.78
C LEU A 85 -7.22 -3.02 -12.90
N ILE A 86 -6.37 -3.97 -12.53
CA ILE A 86 -5.74 -4.93 -13.42
C ILE A 86 -6.22 -6.34 -13.06
N VAL A 87 -6.60 -7.12 -14.07
CA VAL A 87 -6.61 -8.59 -14.00
C VAL A 87 -5.22 -9.05 -14.43
N PRO A 88 -4.43 -9.68 -13.55
CA PRO A 88 -3.10 -10.17 -13.90
C PRO A 88 -3.19 -11.44 -14.76
N GLU A 89 -2.11 -11.78 -15.46
CA GLU A 89 -2.03 -13.05 -16.20
C GLU A 89 -2.01 -14.24 -15.23
N TYR A 90 -1.23 -14.13 -14.16
CA TYR A 90 -1.20 -15.12 -13.09
C TYR A 90 -0.98 -14.47 -11.72
N SER A 91 -1.41 -15.18 -10.69
CA SER A 91 -1.20 -14.80 -9.29
C SER A 91 -0.64 -15.98 -8.50
N ARG A 92 0.27 -15.68 -7.60
CA ARG A 92 0.78 -16.62 -6.60
C ARG A 92 0.34 -16.11 -5.23
N ILE A 93 -0.30 -16.99 -4.48
CA ILE A 93 -0.85 -16.69 -3.16
C ILE A 93 -0.24 -17.68 -2.18
N SER A 94 0.27 -17.17 -1.07
CA SER A 94 0.76 -17.97 0.04
C SER A 94 0.22 -17.43 1.37
N GLU A 95 0.60 -18.07 2.46
CA GLU A 95 0.30 -17.62 3.83
C GLU A 95 0.91 -16.24 4.13
N ARG A 96 0.62 -15.71 5.32
CA ARG A 96 1.19 -14.44 5.78
C ARG A 96 2.72 -14.47 5.74
N LEU A 97 3.30 -13.33 5.40
CA LEU A 97 4.74 -13.15 5.36
C LEU A 97 5.33 -13.24 6.78
N GLN A 98 6.41 -14.02 6.93
CA GLN A 98 7.12 -14.21 8.20
C GLN A 98 8.61 -13.95 7.96
N LEU A 99 9.05 -12.74 8.28
CA LEU A 99 10.46 -12.34 8.17
C LEU A 99 11.05 -12.16 9.56
N ASP A 100 12.29 -12.62 9.71
CA ASP A 100 13.12 -12.23 10.83
C ASP A 100 13.71 -10.87 10.49
N THR A 101 13.51 -9.87 11.36
CA THR A 101 14.04 -8.52 11.14
C THR A 101 15.57 -8.58 11.11
N LYS A 102 16.19 -8.27 9.96
CA LYS A 102 17.64 -8.21 9.86
C LYS A 102 18.08 -6.77 10.17
N ASN A 103 18.67 -6.56 11.34
CA ASN A 103 19.27 -5.27 11.70
C ASN A 103 20.61 -5.06 10.97
N GLN A 104 20.59 -4.98 9.64
CA GLN A 104 21.75 -4.60 8.84
C GLN A 104 21.40 -3.38 8.00
N LEU A 105 21.50 -2.20 8.62
CA LEU A 105 21.55 -0.96 7.87
C LEU A 105 22.91 -0.87 7.20
N GLU A 106 22.99 -1.27 5.94
CA GLU A 106 24.13 -0.93 5.09
C GLU A 106 24.03 0.55 4.70
N THR A 107 24.74 1.41 5.44
CA THR A 107 24.85 2.82 5.08
C THR A 107 25.80 2.98 3.91
N ASN A 108 25.27 3.34 2.74
CA ASN A 108 26.09 3.79 1.62
C ASN A 108 26.32 5.31 1.77
N GLU A 109 27.49 5.69 2.28
CA GLU A 109 27.88 7.09 2.53
C GLU A 109 27.90 7.96 1.26
N ASN A 110 27.88 7.37 0.06
CA ASN A 110 27.90 8.10 -1.20
C ASN A 110 26.51 8.47 -1.75
N LEU A 111 25.43 7.98 -1.15
CA LEU A 111 24.07 8.33 -1.58
C LEU A 111 23.69 9.72 -1.09
N THR A 112 23.24 10.58 -2.00
CA THR A 112 22.67 11.88 -1.64
C THR A 112 21.17 11.91 -1.91
N PHE A 113 20.44 12.59 -1.04
CA PHE A 113 19.00 12.78 -1.15
C PHE A 113 18.67 14.27 -1.09
N GLU A 114 17.95 14.77 -2.10
CA GLU A 114 17.34 16.09 -2.10
C GLU A 114 15.90 15.95 -1.59
N MET A 115 15.58 16.63 -0.48
CA MET A 115 14.27 16.57 0.15
C MET A 115 13.55 17.91 0.01
N THR A 116 12.36 17.90 -0.58
CA THR A 116 11.55 19.10 -0.84
C THR A 116 10.16 18.93 -0.22
N PRO A 117 9.86 19.60 0.90
CA PRO A 117 8.51 19.61 1.48
C PRO A 117 7.51 20.26 0.53
N VAL A 118 6.34 19.66 0.34
CA VAL A 118 5.26 20.22 -0.50
C VAL A 118 3.92 20.15 0.25
N PRO A 119 3.38 21.28 0.73
CA PRO A 119 3.99 22.61 0.74
C PRO A 119 5.06 22.72 1.84
N ASP A 120 5.70 23.89 1.94
CA ASP A 120 6.57 24.22 3.08
C ASP A 120 5.84 24.09 4.42
N PRO A 121 6.56 23.76 5.52
CA PRO A 121 5.95 23.52 6.83
C PRO A 121 5.08 24.69 7.33
N GLU A 122 5.48 25.93 7.10
CA GLU A 122 4.71 27.12 7.50
C GLU A 122 3.38 27.24 6.75
N VAL A 123 3.41 26.94 5.44
CA VAL A 123 2.20 26.94 4.60
C VAL A 123 1.25 25.84 5.05
N TYR A 124 1.77 24.65 5.37
CA TYR A 124 0.96 23.57 5.94
C TYR A 124 0.31 23.99 7.27
N MET A 125 1.07 24.62 8.19
CA MET A 125 0.54 25.11 9.46
C MET A 125 -0.54 26.19 9.28
N ASN A 126 -0.39 27.06 8.29
CA ASN A 126 -1.43 28.04 7.96
C ASN A 126 -2.69 27.38 7.40
N GLY A 127 -2.56 26.30 6.62
CA GLY A 127 -3.70 25.46 6.22
C GLY A 127 -4.41 24.82 7.41
N VAL A 128 -3.66 24.36 8.42
CA VAL A 128 -4.22 23.83 9.67
C VAL A 128 -5.05 24.89 10.41
N LYS A 129 -4.55 26.12 10.54
CA LYS A 129 -5.29 27.24 11.15
C LYS A 129 -6.61 27.51 10.43
N GLN A 130 -6.58 27.58 9.10
CA GLN A 130 -7.80 27.74 8.29
C GLN A 130 -8.79 26.58 8.48
N GLY A 131 -8.29 25.34 8.59
CA GLY A 131 -9.14 24.19 8.89
C GLY A 131 -9.82 24.28 10.26
N ILE A 132 -9.11 24.80 11.27
CA ILE A 132 -9.65 25.06 12.61
C ILE A 132 -10.74 26.14 12.54
N GLU A 133 -10.47 27.27 11.87
CA GLU A 133 -11.44 28.36 11.68
C GLU A 133 -12.73 27.84 11.04
N LYS A 134 -12.63 27.06 9.95
CA LYS A 134 -13.79 26.43 9.31
C LYS A 134 -14.61 25.52 10.23
N ILE A 135 -13.96 24.84 11.18
CA ILE A 135 -14.68 24.03 12.16
C ILE A 135 -15.35 24.92 13.21
N GLN A 136 -14.69 25.99 13.67
CA GLN A 136 -15.24 26.94 14.63
C GLN A 136 -16.45 27.70 14.07
N ASP A 137 -16.39 28.09 12.80
CA ASP A 137 -17.49 28.75 12.09
C ASP A 137 -18.67 27.81 11.81
N GLY A 138 -18.48 26.50 11.98
CA GLY A 138 -19.50 25.48 11.79
C GLY A 138 -19.62 24.94 10.36
N ASP A 139 -18.78 25.39 9.42
CA ASP A 139 -18.74 24.88 8.04
C ASP A 139 -18.41 23.39 7.97
N LEU A 140 -17.53 22.92 8.88
CA LEU A 140 -17.03 21.55 8.91
C LEU A 140 -17.12 20.96 10.33
N LYS A 141 -17.27 19.64 10.41
CA LYS A 141 -17.15 18.89 11.68
C LYS A 141 -15.78 18.24 11.86
N LYS A 142 -15.16 17.83 10.76
CA LYS A 142 -13.85 17.17 10.73
C LYS A 142 -13.18 17.46 9.38
N ILE A 143 -11.89 17.74 9.41
CA ILE A 143 -11.04 17.82 8.23
C ILE A 143 -9.74 17.08 8.50
N VAL A 144 -9.25 16.34 7.51
CA VAL A 144 -7.90 15.79 7.52
C VAL A 144 -7.11 16.57 6.47
N LEU A 145 -6.07 17.24 6.91
CA LEU A 145 -5.10 17.89 6.04
C LEU A 145 -3.86 17.02 5.95
N SER A 146 -3.21 17.03 4.79
CA SER A 146 -2.00 16.26 4.51
C SER A 146 -0.97 17.12 3.80
N ARG A 147 0.27 16.65 3.79
CA ARG A 147 1.39 17.24 3.04
C ARG A 147 2.20 16.13 2.39
N LEU A 148 3.01 16.50 1.41
CA LEU A 148 3.92 15.62 0.70
C LEU A 148 5.37 15.96 1.07
N LEU A 149 6.26 15.02 0.78
CA LEU A 149 7.71 15.22 0.79
C LEU A 149 8.26 14.58 -0.47
N ASP A 150 8.74 15.40 -1.39
CA ASP A 150 9.43 14.90 -2.57
C ASP A 150 10.87 14.56 -2.17
N VAL A 151 11.33 13.36 -2.54
CA VAL A 151 12.69 12.90 -2.27
C VAL A 151 13.31 12.44 -3.58
N LYS A 152 14.37 13.12 -4.03
CA LYS A 152 15.19 12.70 -5.17
C LYS A 152 16.47 12.06 -4.64
N SER A 153 16.81 10.88 -5.16
CA SER A 153 18.08 10.22 -4.87
C SER A 153 19.06 10.42 -6.01
N SER A 154 20.36 10.48 -5.70
CA SER A 154 21.43 10.48 -6.71
C SER A 154 21.49 9.18 -7.53
N GLU A 155 20.92 8.10 -7.01
CA GLU A 155 20.82 6.80 -7.68
C GLU A 155 19.38 6.36 -7.87
N LYS A 156 19.16 5.36 -8.74
CA LYS A 156 17.85 4.76 -8.93
C LYS A 156 17.45 3.99 -7.66
N ILE A 157 16.28 4.31 -7.11
CA ILE A 157 15.72 3.60 -5.95
C ILE A 157 15.48 2.12 -6.31
N ASP A 158 16.09 1.22 -5.54
CA ASP A 158 15.80 -0.21 -5.58
C ASP A 158 14.46 -0.50 -4.89
N LYS A 159 13.41 -0.62 -5.70
CA LYS A 159 12.04 -0.84 -5.23
C LYS A 159 11.88 -2.19 -4.51
N GLN A 160 12.68 -3.21 -4.86
CA GLN A 160 12.60 -4.53 -4.23
C GLN A 160 13.19 -4.47 -2.82
N LYS A 161 14.36 -3.85 -2.67
CA LYS A 161 14.96 -3.63 -1.34
C LYS A 161 14.07 -2.75 -0.47
N LEU A 162 13.53 -1.65 -1.01
CA LEU A 162 12.59 -0.79 -0.28
C LEU A 162 11.34 -1.57 0.19
N LEU A 163 10.79 -2.44 -0.65
CA LEU A 163 9.64 -3.27 -0.28
C LEU A 163 9.99 -4.25 0.83
N ARG A 164 11.17 -4.87 0.78
CA ARG A 164 11.66 -5.77 1.83
C ARG A 164 11.80 -5.04 3.17
N GLU A 165 12.47 -3.90 3.20
CA GLU A 165 12.64 -3.11 4.42
C GLU A 165 11.28 -2.76 5.06
N LEU A 166 10.32 -2.33 4.26
CA LEU A 166 8.95 -2.09 4.73
C LEU A 166 8.30 -3.36 5.29
N ALA A 167 8.49 -4.51 4.66
CA ALA A 167 7.94 -5.78 5.10
C ALA A 167 8.55 -6.26 6.43
N GLU A 168 9.86 -6.15 6.61
CA GLU A 168 10.57 -6.57 7.82
C GLU A 168 10.17 -5.77 9.06
N HIS A 169 9.82 -4.49 8.86
CA HIS A 169 9.42 -3.57 9.92
C HIS A 169 7.90 -3.43 10.11
N ASN A 170 7.06 -4.09 9.29
CA ASN A 170 5.59 -4.00 9.35
C ASN A 170 4.91 -5.35 9.64
N LYS A 171 5.05 -5.85 10.87
CA LYS A 171 4.56 -7.20 11.25
C LYS A 171 3.03 -7.35 11.34
N HIS A 172 2.31 -6.25 11.53
CA HIS A 172 0.87 -6.26 11.86
C HIS A 172 -0.01 -5.60 10.79
N GLY A 173 0.56 -4.77 9.92
CA GLY A 173 -0.17 -4.07 8.88
C GLY A 173 -0.19 -4.80 7.54
N TYR A 174 -0.27 -4.00 6.49
CA TYR A 174 -0.37 -4.39 5.09
C TYR A 174 0.78 -3.75 4.32
N THR A 175 1.71 -4.54 3.82
CA THR A 175 2.81 -4.07 2.99
C THR A 175 2.48 -4.29 1.52
N PHE A 176 2.62 -3.27 0.68
CA PHE A 176 2.19 -3.32 -0.70
C PHE A 176 3.14 -2.62 -1.66
N ALA A 177 3.17 -3.10 -2.90
CA ALA A 177 3.71 -2.40 -4.06
C ALA A 177 2.75 -2.56 -5.24
N VAL A 178 2.38 -1.47 -5.89
CA VAL A 178 1.37 -1.43 -6.96
C VAL A 178 1.94 -0.69 -8.15
N ASN A 179 1.96 -1.32 -9.33
CA ASN A 179 2.31 -0.63 -10.56
C ASN A 179 1.18 0.34 -10.95
N LEU A 180 1.53 1.59 -11.24
CA LEU A 180 0.57 2.65 -11.56
C LEU A 180 0.59 3.00 -13.06
N PRO A 181 -0.52 3.55 -13.58
CA PRO A 181 -0.54 4.12 -14.92
C PRO A 181 0.57 5.17 -15.10
N LYS A 182 1.21 5.15 -16.26
CA LYS A 182 2.28 6.07 -16.66
C LYS A 182 2.06 6.50 -18.09
N ASP A 183 2.62 7.65 -18.47
CA ASP A 183 2.69 8.01 -19.88
C ASP A 183 3.75 7.13 -20.57
N GLU A 184 3.62 6.95 -21.89
CA GLU A 184 4.49 6.03 -22.66
C GLU A 184 5.98 6.35 -22.49
N ASN A 185 6.31 7.64 -22.39
CA ASN A 185 7.68 8.15 -22.29
C ASN A 185 8.25 8.20 -20.87
N GLU A 186 7.48 7.81 -19.85
CA GLU A 186 7.91 7.85 -18.45
C GLU A 186 8.40 6.49 -17.95
N ASN A 187 9.28 6.53 -16.94
CA ASN A 187 9.65 5.33 -16.20
C ASN A 187 8.44 4.76 -15.42
N SER A 188 8.50 3.49 -15.05
CA SER A 188 7.46 2.85 -14.24
C SER A 188 7.23 3.55 -12.91
N LYS A 189 5.96 3.86 -12.62
CA LYS A 189 5.52 4.45 -11.35
C LYS A 189 5.01 3.35 -10.43
N THR A 190 5.49 3.32 -9.20
CA THR A 190 5.08 2.32 -8.22
C THR A 190 4.58 3.03 -6.97
N LEU A 191 3.36 2.72 -6.55
CA LEU A 191 2.87 3.06 -5.22
C LEU A 191 3.32 1.99 -4.24
N ILE A 192 4.09 2.36 -3.21
CA ILE A 192 4.69 1.43 -2.26
C ILE A 192 4.45 1.93 -0.83
N GLY A 193 4.18 1.01 0.11
CA GLY A 193 3.93 1.41 1.49
C GLY A 193 3.62 0.27 2.46
N ALA A 194 3.38 0.66 3.71
CA ALA A 194 3.07 -0.20 4.84
C ALA A 194 1.90 0.40 5.64
N SER A 195 0.66 0.06 5.31
CA SER A 195 -0.54 0.60 5.96
C SER A 195 -0.91 -0.20 7.21
N PRO A 196 -1.23 0.44 8.34
CA PRO A 196 -1.83 -0.25 9.49
C PRO A 196 -3.35 -0.41 9.38
N GLU A 197 -4.00 0.29 8.46
CA GLU A 197 -5.46 0.43 8.40
C GLU A 197 -6.08 -0.48 7.34
N LEU A 198 -7.07 -1.28 7.76
CA LEU A 198 -7.90 -2.07 6.86
C LEU A 198 -9.20 -1.32 6.59
N LEU A 199 -9.37 -0.83 5.36
CA LEU A 199 -10.63 -0.22 4.95
C LEU A 199 -11.77 -1.24 5.04
N VAL A 200 -11.65 -2.36 4.32
CA VAL A 200 -12.61 -3.46 4.36
C VAL A 200 -11.96 -4.76 3.88
N SER A 201 -12.33 -5.89 4.51
CA SER A 201 -12.11 -7.23 3.97
C SER A 201 -13.42 -8.02 3.97
N ARG A 202 -13.53 -8.98 3.06
CA ARG A 202 -14.64 -9.93 3.00
C ARG A 202 -14.10 -11.34 2.84
N ASN A 203 -14.50 -12.25 3.74
CA ASN A 203 -14.26 -13.69 3.61
C ASN A 203 -15.60 -14.43 3.74
N GLY A 204 -16.06 -15.05 2.65
CA GLY A 204 -17.43 -15.55 2.56
C GLY A 204 -18.44 -14.43 2.77
N MET A 205 -19.21 -14.52 3.88
CA MET A 205 -20.18 -13.49 4.29
C MET A 205 -19.68 -12.64 5.46
N GLN A 206 -18.49 -12.93 6.01
CA GLN A 206 -17.89 -12.11 7.06
C GLN A 206 -17.30 -10.85 6.44
N VAL A 207 -17.65 -9.69 6.99
CA VAL A 207 -17.11 -8.38 6.61
C VAL A 207 -16.41 -7.78 7.82
N ILE A 208 -15.20 -7.27 7.63
CA ILE A 208 -14.40 -6.61 8.67
C ILE A 208 -13.91 -5.27 8.15
N SER A 209 -14.01 -4.23 8.97
CA SER A 209 -13.35 -2.93 8.79
C SER A 209 -12.60 -2.60 10.08
N ASN A 210 -11.43 -1.99 9.98
CA ASN A 210 -10.62 -1.58 11.13
C ASN A 210 -10.23 -0.10 11.00
N PRO A 211 -11.19 0.83 11.20
CA PRO A 211 -10.92 2.26 11.07
C PRO A 211 -9.99 2.75 12.17
N LEU A 212 -8.99 3.54 11.81
CA LEU A 212 -8.05 4.14 12.75
C LEU A 212 -8.25 5.66 12.83
N ALA A 213 -8.51 6.17 14.03
CA ALA A 213 -8.65 7.60 14.29
C ALA A 213 -8.13 7.93 15.68
N GLY A 214 -7.06 8.74 15.73
CA GLY A 214 -6.27 8.97 16.95
C GLY A 214 -4.86 8.44 16.77
N SER A 215 -3.85 9.19 17.20
CA SER A 215 -2.46 8.79 17.03
C SER A 215 -1.55 9.36 18.13
N ARG A 216 -0.56 8.55 18.51
CA ARG A 216 0.64 8.95 19.26
C ARG A 216 1.86 8.25 18.67
N PRO A 217 3.03 8.92 18.60
CA PRO A 217 4.26 8.27 18.16
C PRO A 217 4.77 7.29 19.22
N ARG A 218 5.37 6.18 18.77
CA ARG A 218 6.06 5.21 19.64
C ARG A 218 7.25 5.87 20.37
N SER A 219 7.71 5.25 21.45
CA SER A 219 8.93 5.62 22.17
C SER A 219 9.87 4.43 22.29
N ASP A 220 11.18 4.65 22.21
CA ASP A 220 12.19 3.62 22.52
C ASP A 220 12.25 3.30 24.01
N ASP A 221 11.84 4.25 24.87
CA ASP A 221 11.61 3.99 26.29
C ASP A 221 10.26 3.25 26.46
N PRO A 222 10.27 1.98 26.95
CA PRO A 222 9.06 1.17 27.08
C PRO A 222 8.06 1.74 28.10
N VAL A 223 8.51 2.52 29.09
CA VAL A 223 7.62 3.15 30.07
C VAL A 223 6.86 4.29 29.41
N GLU A 224 7.56 5.18 28.69
CA GLU A 224 6.93 6.27 27.94
C GLU A 224 6.04 5.74 26.81
N ASP A 225 6.45 4.66 26.13
CA ASP A 225 5.66 4.04 25.07
C ASP A 225 4.31 3.53 25.59
N LYS A 226 4.33 2.86 26.75
CA LYS A 226 3.11 2.44 27.46
C LYS A 226 2.26 3.64 27.89
N ARG A 227 2.88 4.67 28.46
CA ARG A 227 2.18 5.90 28.89
C ARG A 227 1.45 6.57 27.72
N ARG A 228 2.08 6.66 26.55
CA ARG A 228 1.47 7.23 25.33
C ARG A 228 0.30 6.39 24.81
N ALA A 229 0.36 5.06 24.97
CA ALA A 229 -0.75 4.18 24.62
C ALA A 229 -1.95 4.36 25.57
N GLU A 230 -1.70 4.62 26.87
CA GLU A 230 -2.75 4.87 27.86
C GLU A 230 -3.37 6.29 27.75
N GLU A 231 -2.64 7.26 27.21
CA GLU A 231 -3.12 8.65 27.00
C GLU A 231 -4.05 8.79 25.79
N LEU A 232 -3.89 7.94 24.77
CA LEU A 232 -4.60 8.02 23.48
C LEU A 232 -6.07 7.59 23.60
#